data_AF-A0A7C4JDE7-F1
#
_entry.id   AF-A0A7C4JDE7-F1
#
_cell.length_a   1.000
_cell.length_b   1.000
_cell.length_c   1.000
_cell.angle_alpha   90.00
_cell.angle_beta   90.00
_cell.angle_gamma   90.00
#
_symmetry.space_group_name_H-M   'P 1'
#
loop_
_entity.id
_entity.type
_entity.pdbx_description
1 polymer ?
#
loop_
_entity_poly.entity_id
_entity_poly.type
_entity_poly.pdbx_seq_one_letter_code
_entity_poly.pdbx_strand_id
1 'polypeptide(L)'
;MAQESMTSRESASDVSDAYLAELFYRLFEKLLYSSLGESAGRAVLLLLRKSLQQDVGKALWENPKKVYDELLKIFGEGTKVLINIIVFGIKQVCKLDINSEDFIELMQSENQNSVEKLRSIMRLIAKSYKEQS
;
A
#
# COMPACT_ATOMS: atom_id res chain seq x y z
N MET A 1 -10.57 -22.13 41.96
CA MET A 1 -10.92 -20.85 41.30
C MET A 1 -10.10 -20.77 40.04
N ALA A 2 -10.74 -21.06 38.90
CA ALA A 2 -10.10 -21.01 37.59
C ALA A 2 -10.07 -19.56 37.11
N GLN A 3 -8.88 -19.05 36.76
CA GLN A 3 -8.75 -17.80 36.04
C GLN A 3 -8.94 -18.08 34.55
N GLU A 4 -9.95 -17.41 34.00
CA GLU A 4 -10.36 -17.51 32.61
C GLU A 4 -9.31 -16.92 31.68
N SER A 5 -9.10 -17.64 30.59
CA SER A 5 -8.21 -17.34 29.48
C SER A 5 -8.56 -15.98 28.84
N MET A 6 -7.58 -15.07 28.80
CA MET A 6 -7.55 -13.96 27.85
C MET A 6 -7.42 -14.54 26.44
N THR A 7 -8.54 -14.73 25.76
CA THR A 7 -8.56 -14.81 24.29
C THR A 7 -9.17 -13.52 23.80
N SER A 8 -8.29 -12.57 23.46
CA SER A 8 -8.64 -11.30 22.85
C SER A 8 -9.51 -11.55 21.62
N ARG A 9 -10.74 -11.01 21.65
CA ARG A 9 -11.56 -10.80 20.46
C ARG A 9 -10.81 -9.86 19.53
N GLU A 10 -10.04 -10.38 18.60
CA GLU A 10 -9.79 -9.67 17.35
C GLU A 10 -11.14 -9.54 16.65
N SER A 11 -11.60 -8.30 16.47
CA SER A 11 -12.91 -8.02 15.89
C SER A 11 -12.91 -8.43 14.40
N ALA A 12 -14.01 -8.99 13.90
CA ALA A 12 -14.11 -9.43 12.50
C ALA A 12 -13.84 -8.29 11.48
N SER A 13 -13.96 -7.03 11.90
CA SER A 13 -13.57 -5.84 11.13
C SER A 13 -12.06 -5.66 11.01
N ASP A 14 -11.28 -5.94 12.06
CA ASP A 14 -9.82 -5.79 12.04
C ASP A 14 -9.16 -6.85 11.15
N VAL A 15 -9.69 -8.07 11.18
CA VAL A 15 -9.24 -9.17 10.30
C VAL A 15 -9.49 -8.82 8.82
N SER A 16 -10.59 -8.10 8.52
CA SER A 16 -10.93 -7.69 7.17
C SER A 16 -9.97 -6.62 6.63
N ASP A 17 -9.65 -5.60 7.44
CA ASP A 17 -8.77 -4.50 7.00
C ASP A 17 -7.31 -4.95 6.87
N ALA A 18 -6.81 -5.78 7.80
CA ALA A 18 -5.46 -6.35 7.68
C ALA A 18 -5.32 -7.21 6.42
N TYR A 19 -6.33 -8.03 6.12
CA TYR A 19 -6.35 -8.84 4.90
C TYR A 19 -6.42 -7.98 3.62
N LEU A 20 -7.23 -6.92 3.59
CA LEU A 20 -7.29 -6.00 2.45
C LEU A 20 -5.98 -5.24 2.25
N ALA A 21 -5.33 -4.83 3.34
CA ALA A 21 -4.00 -4.20 3.28
C ALA A 21 -2.95 -5.15 2.70
N GLU A 22 -2.98 -6.43 3.09
CA GLU A 22 -2.09 -7.45 2.53
C GLU A 22 -2.35 -7.68 1.03
N LEU A 23 -3.61 -7.79 0.61
CA LEU A 23 -3.96 -7.92 -0.81
C LEU A 23 -3.51 -6.74 -1.65
N PHE A 24 -3.71 -5.52 -1.16
CA PHE A 24 -3.21 -4.31 -1.81
C PHE A 24 -1.69 -4.34 -1.93
N TYR A 25 -0.98 -4.70 -0.85
CA TYR A 25 0.47 -4.79 -0.85
C TYR A 25 0.99 -5.84 -1.85
N ARG A 26 0.35 -7.01 -1.97
CA ARG A 26 0.70 -8.03 -2.97
C ARG A 26 0.57 -7.50 -4.40
N LEU A 27 -0.49 -6.74 -4.69
CA LEU A 27 -0.65 -6.10 -5.99
C LEU A 27 0.43 -5.03 -6.22
N PHE A 28 0.70 -4.18 -5.22
CA PHE A 28 1.76 -3.18 -5.28
C PHE A 28 3.13 -3.82 -5.57
N GLU A 29 3.49 -4.88 -4.84
CA GLU A 29 4.72 -5.64 -5.04
C GLU A 29 4.80 -6.21 -6.47
N LYS A 30 3.73 -6.85 -6.93
CA LYS A 30 3.65 -7.40 -8.29
C LYS A 30 3.87 -6.33 -9.36
N LEU A 31 3.25 -5.17 -9.21
CA LEU A 31 3.40 -4.05 -10.15
C LEU A 31 4.79 -3.42 -10.08
N LEU A 32 5.38 -3.34 -8.89
CA LEU A 32 6.74 -2.86 -8.71
C LEU A 32 7.75 -3.79 -9.41
N TYR A 33 7.61 -5.11 -9.25
CA TYR A 33 8.44 -6.10 -9.93
C TYR A 33 8.25 -6.06 -11.44
N SER A 34 7.01 -5.88 -11.91
CA SER A 34 6.73 -5.73 -13.34
C SER A 34 7.33 -4.45 -13.94
N SER A 35 7.47 -3.40 -13.13
CA SER A 35 7.94 -2.08 -13.60
C SER A 35 9.46 -1.97 -13.62
N LEU A 36 10.13 -2.56 -12.62
CA LEU A 36 11.57 -2.41 -12.42
C LEU A 36 12.36 -3.68 -12.75
N GLY A 37 11.68 -4.81 -12.92
CA GLY A 37 12.29 -6.14 -12.87
C GLY A 37 12.42 -6.64 -11.42
N GLU A 38 12.47 -7.97 -11.26
CA GLU A 38 12.43 -8.61 -9.94
C GLU A 38 13.59 -8.19 -9.03
N SER A 39 14.83 -8.18 -9.54
CA SER A 39 16.00 -7.83 -8.73
C SER A 39 15.96 -6.39 -8.22
N ALA A 40 15.63 -5.44 -9.10
CA ALA A 40 15.55 -4.03 -8.72
C ALA A 40 14.35 -3.77 -7.79
N GLY A 41 13.19 -4.35 -8.06
CA GLY A 41 12.02 -4.23 -7.19
C GLY A 41 12.25 -4.82 -5.80
N ARG A 42 12.93 -5.97 -5.68
CA ARG A 42 13.33 -6.54 -4.39
C ARG A 42 14.28 -5.62 -3.63
N ALA A 43 15.26 -5.01 -4.33
CA ALA A 43 16.18 -4.06 -3.71
C ALA A 43 15.44 -2.83 -3.16
N VAL A 44 14.45 -2.32 -3.90
CA VAL A 44 13.62 -1.18 -3.47
C VAL A 44 12.82 -1.53 -2.22
N LEU A 45 12.13 -2.68 -2.20
CA LEU A 45 11.38 -3.12 -1.02
C LEU A 45 12.29 -3.33 0.20
N LEU A 46 13.50 -3.84 -0.02
CA LEU A 46 14.50 -4.00 1.03
C LEU A 46 14.93 -2.64 1.61
N LEU A 47 15.20 -1.66 0.75
CA LEU A 47 15.57 -0.30 1.15
C LEU A 47 14.42 0.38 1.92
N LEU A 48 13.18 0.25 1.44
CA LEU A 48 11.99 0.75 2.13
C LEU A 48 11.84 0.11 3.50
N ARG A 49 11.90 -1.21 3.61
CA ARG A 49 11.79 -1.92 4.90
C ARG A 49 12.87 -1.48 5.88
N LYS A 50 14.11 -1.33 5.42
CA LYS A 50 15.24 -0.86 6.24
C LYS A 50 15.01 0.56 6.76
N SER A 51 14.52 1.46 5.90
CA SER A 51 14.33 2.87 6.28
C SER A 51 13.09 3.08 7.14
N LEU A 52 11.99 2.39 6.83
CA LEU A 52 10.73 2.50 7.54
C LEU A 52 10.78 1.86 8.93
N GLN A 53 11.67 0.86 9.13
CA GLN A 53 11.77 -0.01 10.29
C GLN A 53 10.47 -0.78 10.59
N GLN A 54 9.69 -1.05 9.55
CA GLN A 54 8.42 -1.76 9.62
C GLN A 54 8.12 -2.42 8.26
N ASP A 55 7.09 -3.27 8.24
CA ASP A 55 6.58 -3.82 6.99
C ASP A 55 6.05 -2.71 6.05
N VAL A 56 6.31 -2.84 4.75
CA VAL A 56 5.98 -1.81 3.75
C VAL A 56 4.47 -1.72 3.53
N GLY A 57 3.75 -2.85 3.52
CA GLY A 57 2.30 -2.86 3.41
C GLY A 57 1.63 -2.20 4.61
N LYS A 58 2.10 -2.53 5.82
CA LYS A 58 1.68 -1.86 7.05
C LYS A 58 1.96 -0.35 7.00
N ALA A 59 3.16 0.04 6.56
CA ALA A 59 3.53 1.46 6.42
C ALA A 59 2.64 2.22 5.43
N LEU A 60 2.35 1.62 4.26
CA LEU A 60 1.46 2.19 3.26
C LEU A 60 0.05 2.43 3.83
N TRP A 61 -0.43 1.50 4.66
CA TRP A 61 -1.73 1.60 5.30
C TRP A 61 -1.75 2.67 6.41
N GLU A 62 -0.75 2.66 7.28
CA GLU A 62 -0.71 3.51 8.48
C GLU A 62 -0.27 4.94 8.17
N ASN A 63 0.80 5.11 7.41
CA ASN A 63 1.41 6.40 7.09
C ASN A 63 1.96 6.40 5.64
N PRO A 64 1.08 6.59 4.64
CA PRO A 64 1.45 6.57 3.23
C PRO A 64 2.45 7.67 2.86
N LYS A 65 2.45 8.80 3.58
CA LYS A 65 3.44 9.88 3.40
C LYS A 65 4.83 9.42 3.71
N LYS A 66 5.03 8.71 4.82
CA LYS A 66 6.34 8.17 5.16
C LYS A 66 6.87 7.26 4.04
N VAL A 67 6.01 6.45 3.42
CA VAL A 67 6.41 5.62 2.27
C VAL A 67 6.75 6.47 1.04
N TYR A 68 5.95 7.50 0.75
CA TYR A 68 6.24 8.45 -0.32
C TYR A 68 7.61 9.12 -0.13
N ASP A 69 7.90 9.59 1.08
CA ASP A 69 9.15 10.27 1.42
C ASP A 69 10.35 9.32 1.31
N GLU A 70 10.20 8.05 1.68
CA GLU A 70 11.27 7.06 1.50
C GLU A 70 11.49 6.71 0.03
N LEU A 71 10.43 6.61 -0.77
CA LEU A 71 10.57 6.48 -2.22
C LEU A 71 11.27 7.71 -2.82
N LEU A 72 10.91 8.91 -2.38
CA LEU A 72 11.55 10.17 -2.79
C LEU A 72 13.05 10.19 -2.50
N LYS A 73 13.50 9.62 -1.38
CA LYS A 73 14.94 9.47 -1.09
C LYS A 73 15.64 8.47 -2.02
N ILE A 74 14.95 7.42 -2.46
CA ILE A 74 15.51 6.37 -3.33
C ILE A 74 15.56 6.85 -4.79
N PHE A 75 14.50 7.49 -5.28
CA PHE A 75 14.31 7.78 -6.71
C PHE A 75 14.34 9.27 -7.07
N GLY A 76 14.34 10.18 -6.09
CA GLY A 76 14.22 11.61 -6.33
C GLY A 76 12.96 11.95 -7.14
N GLU A 77 13.12 12.76 -8.17
CA GLU A 77 12.03 13.15 -9.08
C GLU A 77 11.33 11.94 -9.75
N GLY A 78 12.03 10.80 -9.86
CA GLY A 78 11.49 9.55 -10.39
C GLY A 78 10.36 8.93 -9.55
N THR A 79 10.18 9.35 -8.30
CA THR A 79 9.12 8.79 -7.42
C THR A 79 7.72 9.01 -7.99
N LYS A 80 7.44 10.20 -8.52
CA LYS A 80 6.12 10.48 -9.12
C LYS A 80 5.88 9.61 -10.36
N VAL A 81 6.92 9.41 -11.18
CA VAL A 81 6.87 8.54 -12.36
C VAL A 81 6.58 7.10 -11.95
N LEU A 82 7.29 6.59 -10.94
CA LEU A 82 7.07 5.23 -10.43
C LEU A 82 5.64 5.04 -9.91
N ILE A 83 5.13 5.98 -9.11
CA ILE A 83 3.76 5.89 -8.58
C ILE A 83 2.74 5.96 -9.72
N ASN A 84 2.94 6.84 -10.72
CA ASN A 84 2.07 6.89 -11.89
C ASN A 84 2.05 5.57 -12.66
N ILE A 85 3.21 4.92 -12.85
CA ILE A 85 3.30 3.60 -13.49
C ILE A 85 2.52 2.55 -12.67
N ILE A 86 2.67 2.55 -11.35
CA ILE A 86 1.95 1.64 -10.47
C ILE A 86 0.44 1.89 -10.53
N VAL A 87 -0.01 3.14 -10.42
CA VAL A 87 -1.45 3.48 -10.51
C VAL A 87 -2.00 3.09 -11.87
N PHE A 88 -1.27 3.33 -12.95
CA PHE A 88 -1.66 2.86 -14.28
C PHE A 88 -1.80 1.34 -14.34
N GLY A 89 -0.86 0.60 -13.76
CA GLY A 89 -0.94 -0.85 -13.61
C GLY A 89 -2.18 -1.30 -12.83
N ILE A 90 -2.51 -0.60 -11.73
CA ILE A 90 -3.73 -0.85 -10.94
C ILE A 90 -4.98 -0.63 -11.80
N LYS A 91 -5.05 0.46 -12.59
CA LYS A 91 -6.19 0.69 -13.50
C LYS A 91 -6.37 -0.47 -14.48
N GLN A 92 -5.26 -0.96 -15.06
CA GLN A 92 -5.30 -2.01 -16.07
C GLN A 92 -5.73 -3.36 -15.49
N VAL A 93 -5.22 -3.71 -14.31
CA VAL A 93 -5.62 -4.92 -13.58
C VAL A 93 -7.05 -4.74 -13.08
N CYS A 94 -7.28 -3.85 -12.13
CA CYS A 94 -8.54 -3.73 -11.40
C CYS A 94 -9.71 -3.14 -12.21
N LYS A 95 -9.49 -2.62 -13.42
CA LYS A 95 -10.49 -1.90 -14.24
C LYS A 95 -11.15 -0.73 -13.50
N LEU A 96 -10.38 -0.09 -12.61
CA LEU A 96 -10.81 1.08 -11.84
C LEU A 96 -10.30 2.36 -12.50
N ASP A 97 -11.11 3.42 -12.46
CA ASP A 97 -10.64 4.74 -12.83
C ASP A 97 -10.16 5.52 -11.60
N ILE A 98 -8.84 5.47 -11.38
CA ILE A 98 -8.16 6.13 -10.25
C ILE A 98 -7.29 7.26 -10.77
N ASN A 99 -7.58 8.52 -10.47
CA ASN A 99 -6.68 9.60 -10.85
C ASN A 99 -5.32 9.44 -10.12
N SER A 100 -4.22 9.37 -10.88
CA SER A 100 -2.88 9.16 -10.32
C SER A 100 -2.33 10.40 -9.63
N GLU A 101 -2.69 11.60 -10.08
CA GLU A 101 -2.33 12.85 -9.43
C GLU A 101 -3.02 12.93 -8.06
N ASP A 102 -4.33 12.69 -8.00
CA ASP A 102 -5.08 12.63 -6.73
C ASP A 102 -4.48 11.56 -5.79
N PHE A 103 -4.10 10.39 -6.32
CA PHE A 103 -3.50 9.33 -5.52
C PHE A 103 -2.17 9.78 -4.90
N ILE A 104 -1.31 10.44 -5.69
CA ILE A 104 -0.04 10.99 -5.23
C ILE A 104 -0.26 12.08 -4.18
N GLU A 105 -1.20 13.00 -4.41
CA GLU A 105 -1.54 14.06 -3.45
C GLU A 105 -2.03 13.48 -2.12
N LEU A 106 -2.85 12.44 -2.17
CA LEU A 106 -3.31 11.74 -0.97
C LEU A 106 -2.16 11.03 -0.24
N MET A 107 -1.20 10.45 -0.98
CA MET A 107 -0.01 9.87 -0.37
C MET A 107 0.86 10.92 0.32
N GLN A 108 0.99 12.12 -0.23
CA GLN A 108 1.83 13.20 0.33
C GLN A 108 1.21 13.90 1.54
N SER A 109 -0.09 13.74 1.75
CA SER A 109 -0.83 14.44 2.79
C SER A 109 -0.58 13.88 4.19
N GLU A 110 -0.45 14.76 5.17
CA GLU A 110 -0.44 14.42 6.61
C GLU A 110 -1.83 14.48 7.23
N ASN A 111 -2.84 14.92 6.47
CA ASN A 111 -4.19 15.08 6.97
C ASN A 111 -4.86 13.71 7.14
N GLN A 112 -5.41 13.45 8.33
CA GLN A 112 -6.09 12.18 8.61
C GLN A 112 -7.23 11.87 7.64
N ASN A 113 -7.97 12.89 7.16
CA ASN A 113 -9.02 12.71 6.16
C ASN A 113 -8.45 12.25 4.81
N SER A 114 -7.28 12.75 4.41
CA SER A 114 -6.59 12.29 3.20
C SER A 114 -6.12 10.85 3.35
N VAL A 115 -5.58 10.49 4.51
CA VAL A 115 -5.16 9.11 4.82
C VAL A 115 -6.36 8.17 4.76
N GLU A 116 -7.50 8.52 5.37
CA GLU A 116 -8.71 7.69 5.30
C GLU A 116 -9.30 7.59 3.88
N LYS A 117 -9.23 8.68 3.10
CA LYS A 117 -9.61 8.65 1.68
C LYS A 117 -8.72 7.71 0.90
N LEU A 118 -7.40 7.75 1.11
CA LEU A 118 -6.46 6.83 0.50
C LEU A 118 -6.71 5.38 0.92
N ARG A 119 -6.96 5.12 2.20
CA ARG A 119 -7.35 3.78 2.69
C ARG A 119 -8.62 3.27 2.01
N SER A 120 -9.59 4.15 1.80
CA SER A 120 -10.84 3.79 1.10
C SER A 120 -10.56 3.40 -0.35
N ILE A 121 -9.65 4.10 -1.04
CA ILE A 121 -9.18 3.74 -2.38
C ILE A 121 -8.43 2.39 -2.34
N MET A 122 -7.52 2.19 -1.39
CA MET A 122 -6.78 0.93 -1.24
C MET A 122 -7.70 -0.26 -0.95
N ARG A 123 -8.74 -0.09 -0.13
CA ARG A 123 -9.79 -1.10 0.11
C ARG A 123 -10.53 -1.44 -1.18
N LEU A 124 -10.88 -0.43 -2.00
CA LEU A 124 -11.54 -0.64 -3.29
C LEU A 124 -10.65 -1.46 -4.22
N ILE A 125 -9.38 -1.07 -4.35
CA ILE A 125 -8.38 -1.78 -5.17
C ILE A 125 -8.23 -3.22 -4.70
N ALA A 126 -8.07 -3.46 -3.40
CA ALA A 126 -7.89 -4.80 -2.84
C ALA A 126 -9.10 -5.70 -3.10
N LYS A 127 -10.32 -5.17 -2.96
CA LYS A 127 -11.56 -5.90 -3.28
C LYS A 127 -11.63 -6.25 -4.76
N SER A 128 -11.39 -5.29 -5.65
CA SER A 128 -11.39 -5.54 -7.10
C SER A 128 -10.29 -6.51 -7.52
N TYR A 129 -9.12 -6.46 -6.90
CA TYR A 129 -8.03 -7.41 -7.17
C TYR A 129 -8.37 -8.83 -6.75
N LYS A 130 -9.04 -8.99 -5.60
CA LYS A 130 -9.52 -10.29 -5.11
C LYS A 130 -10.51 -10.94 -6.08
N GLU A 131 -11.39 -10.16 -6.71
CA GLU A 131 -12.40 -10.68 -7.66
C GLU A 131 -11.77 -11.16 -8.99
N GLN A 132 -10.53 -10.77 -9.26
CA GLN A 132 -9.80 -11.14 -10.47
C GLN A 132 -8.73 -12.22 -10.26
N SER A 133 -8.49 -12.61 -9.00
CA SER A 133 -7.49 -13.61 -8.60
C SER A 133 -8.14 -14.97 -8.36
#